data_AF-A0A3N5K087-F1
#
_entry.id   AF-A0A3N5K087-F1
#
_cell.length_a   1.000
_cell.length_b   1.000
_cell.length_c   1.000
_cell.angle_alpha   90.00
_cell.angle_beta   90.00
_cell.angle_gamma   90.00
#
_symmetry.space_group_name_H-M   'P 1'
#
loop_
_entity.id
_entity.type
_entity.pdbx_description
1 polymer ?
#
loop_
_entity_poly.entity_id
_entity_poly.type
_entity_poly.pdbx_seq_one_letter_code
_entity_poly.pdbx_strand_id
1 'polypeptide(L)'
;NVFPHMYACCSELAERQIPQIIEKSLTRMNRSLGGELNRLVALSRVNRNIRREEIASCERDMQSLSAAFQSARLRLDALRLIFRGQMPGVL
;
A
#
# COMPACT_ATOMS: atom_id res chain seq x y z
N ASN A 1 4.30 30.52 -13.57
CA ASN A 1 3.40 30.24 -12.43
C ASN A 1 4.04 29.15 -11.57
N VAL A 2 4.32 29.43 -10.29
CA VAL A 2 5.15 28.55 -9.42
C VAL A 2 4.40 27.31 -8.94
N PHE A 3 3.10 27.43 -8.68
CA PHE A 3 2.26 26.34 -8.16
C PHE A 3 2.19 25.09 -9.06
N PRO A 4 1.93 25.19 -10.37
CA PRO A 4 1.92 24.01 -11.25
C PRO A 4 3.27 23.28 -11.30
N HIS A 5 4.38 24.03 -11.23
CA HIS A 5 5.72 23.45 -11.24
C HIS A 5 6.06 22.72 -9.94
N MET A 6 5.68 23.30 -8.79
CA MET A 6 5.84 22.63 -7.49
C MET A 6 5.01 21.35 -7.42
N TYR A 7 3.77 21.37 -7.90
CA TYR A 7 2.92 20.18 -7.95
C TYR A 7 3.55 19.08 -8.80
N ALA A 8 3.98 19.41 -10.03
CA ALA A 8 4.61 18.44 -10.93
C ALA A 8 5.87 17.79 -10.31
N CYS A 9 6.74 18.60 -9.72
CA CYS A 9 7.97 18.10 -9.08
C CYS A 9 7.66 17.19 -7.87
N CYS A 10 6.69 17.56 -7.04
CA CYS A 10 6.24 16.71 -5.93
C CYS A 10 5.61 15.40 -6.42
N SER A 11 4.81 15.45 -7.49
CA SER A 11 4.21 14.25 -8.10
C SER A 11 5.28 13.29 -8.61
N GLU A 12 6.29 13.77 -9.33
CA GLU A 12 7.40 12.92 -9.81
C GLU A 12 8.17 12.27 -8.65
N LEU A 13 8.45 13.02 -7.58
CA LEU A 13 9.13 12.50 -6.40
C LEU A 13 8.30 11.43 -5.69
N ALA A 14 6.98 11.62 -5.63
CA ALA A 14 6.08 10.64 -5.04
C ALA A 14 5.95 9.40 -5.92
N GLU A 15 5.82 9.54 -7.23
CA GLU A 15 5.77 8.44 -8.20
C GLU A 15 7.00 7.54 -8.13
N ARG A 16 8.20 8.12 -7.96
CA ARG A 16 9.45 7.37 -7.77
C ARG A 16 9.46 6.53 -6.48
N GLN A 17 8.70 6.90 -5.47
CA GLN A 17 8.63 6.18 -4.19
C GLN A 17 7.58 5.06 -4.20
N ILE A 18 6.57 5.14 -5.08
CA ILE A 18 5.47 4.15 -5.14
C ILE A 18 5.97 2.72 -5.27
N PRO A 19 6.91 2.37 -6.19
CA PRO A 19 7.36 0.99 -6.34
C PRO A 19 7.94 0.42 -5.05
N GLN A 20 8.71 1.21 -4.31
CA GLN A 20 9.31 0.79 -3.04
C GLN A 20 8.25 0.59 -1.94
N ILE A 21 7.19 1.41 -1.92
CA ILE A 21 6.08 1.27 -0.98
C ILE A 21 5.28 -0.01 -1.29
N ILE A 22 5.01 -0.28 -2.57
CA ILE A 22 4.34 -1.50 -3.02
C ILE A 22 5.17 -2.73 -2.63
N GLU A 23 6.47 -2.73 -2.92
CA GLU A 23 7.38 -3.84 -2.58
C GLU A 23 7.41 -4.12 -1.08
N LYS A 24 7.52 -3.07 -0.25
CA LYS A 24 7.48 -3.20 1.21
C LYS A 24 6.15 -3.77 1.71
N SER A 25 5.04 -3.42 1.06
CA SER A 25 3.70 -3.90 1.42
C SER A 25 3.52 -5.36 1.05
N LEU A 26 3.92 -5.75 -0.17
CA LEU A 26 3.94 -7.15 -0.63
C LEU A 26 4.84 -8.02 0.26
N THR A 27 6.02 -7.52 0.63
CA THR A 27 6.95 -8.23 1.52
C THR A 27 6.34 -8.46 2.91
N ARG A 28 5.67 -7.44 3.47
CA ARG A 28 4.98 -7.56 4.76
C ARG A 28 3.82 -8.56 4.68
N MET A 29 3.01 -8.48 3.63
CA MET A 29 1.89 -9.40 3.40
C MET A 29 2.38 -10.85 3.30
N ASN A 30 3.41 -11.12 2.48
CA ASN A 30 3.98 -12.45 2.32
C ASN A 30 4.54 -13.00 3.65
N ARG A 31 5.19 -12.16 4.45
CA ARG A 31 5.70 -12.57 5.77
C ARG A 31 4.56 -12.94 6.72
N SER A 32 3.52 -12.12 6.79
CA SER A 32 2.42 -12.34 7.74
C SER A 32 1.49 -13.47 7.31
N LEU A 33 0.96 -13.40 6.07
CA LEU A 33 -0.04 -14.34 5.58
C LEU A 33 0.59 -15.62 5.00
N GLY A 34 1.78 -15.54 4.39
CA GLY A 34 2.47 -16.73 3.92
C GLY A 34 2.91 -17.65 5.06
N GLY A 35 3.28 -17.10 6.21
CA GLY A 35 3.55 -17.88 7.42
C GLY A 35 2.32 -18.62 7.92
N GLU A 36 1.17 -17.94 7.97
CA GLU A 36 -0.09 -18.57 8.38
C GLU A 36 -0.59 -19.60 7.36
N LEU A 37 -0.46 -19.32 6.05
CA LEU A 37 -0.78 -20.28 5.00
C LEU A 37 0.05 -21.57 5.15
N ASN A 38 1.36 -21.44 5.38
CA ASN A 38 2.24 -22.59 5.60
C ASN A 38 1.81 -23.39 6.84
N ARG A 39 1.41 -22.71 7.91
CA ARG A 39 0.90 -23.34 9.13
C ARG A 39 -0.41 -24.09 8.86
N LEU A 40 -1.37 -23.49 8.17
CA LEU A 40 -2.65 -24.11 7.81
C LEU A 40 -2.44 -25.35 6.93
N VAL A 41 -1.57 -25.25 5.92
CA VAL A 41 -1.19 -26.39 5.06
C VAL A 41 -0.50 -27.49 5.84
N ALA A 42 0.37 -27.15 6.80
CA ALA A 42 1.04 -28.15 7.64
C ALA A 42 0.03 -28.87 8.55
N LEU A 43 -0.86 -28.12 9.19
CA LEU A 43 -1.87 -28.68 10.07
C LEU A 43 -2.91 -29.52 9.30
N SER A 44 -3.27 -29.13 8.06
CA SER A 44 -4.23 -29.89 7.25
C SER A 44 -3.71 -31.28 6.86
N ARG A 45 -2.38 -31.49 6.84
CA ARG A 45 -1.77 -32.81 6.59
C ARG A 45 -1.96 -33.76 7.76
N VAL A 46 -2.04 -33.23 8.98
CA VAL A 46 -2.12 -34.04 10.22
C VAL A 46 -3.51 -34.02 10.85
N ASN A 47 -4.38 -33.07 10.48
CA ASN A 47 -5.71 -32.90 11.04
C ASN A 47 -6.78 -32.73 9.94
N ARG A 48 -7.59 -33.77 9.73
CA ARG A 48 -8.68 -33.79 8.73
C ARG A 48 -9.82 -32.79 9.01
N ASN A 49 -9.85 -32.17 10.19
CA ASN A 49 -10.86 -31.16 10.52
C ASN A 49 -10.53 -29.77 9.95
N ILE A 50 -9.28 -29.53 9.54
CA ILE A 50 -8.93 -28.27 8.87
C ILE A 50 -9.51 -28.30 7.47
N ARG A 51 -10.40 -27.35 7.22
CA ARG A 51 -11.16 -27.32 5.98
C ARG A 51 -10.26 -26.71 4.90
N ARG A 52 -10.25 -27.34 3.73
CA ARG A 52 -9.56 -26.78 2.55
C ARG A 52 -10.04 -25.36 2.20
N GLU A 53 -11.25 -25.01 2.61
CA GLU A 53 -11.83 -23.68 2.48
C GLU A 53 -11.01 -22.59 3.19
N GLU A 54 -10.40 -22.88 4.35
CA GLU A 54 -9.62 -21.91 5.12
C GLU A 54 -8.31 -21.55 4.41
N ILE A 55 -7.62 -22.57 3.87
CA ILE A 55 -6.41 -22.40 3.04
C ILE A 55 -6.77 -21.58 1.79
N ALA A 56 -7.85 -21.97 1.09
CA ALA A 56 -8.29 -21.28 -0.11
C ALA A 56 -8.71 -19.82 0.17
N SER A 57 -9.27 -19.52 1.35
CA SER A 57 -9.58 -18.15 1.74
C SER A 57 -8.32 -17.32 1.94
N CYS A 58 -7.34 -17.86 2.66
CA CYS A 58 -6.07 -17.18 2.88
C CYS A 58 -5.35 -16.88 1.55
N GLU A 59 -5.35 -17.83 0.61
CA GLU A 59 -4.79 -17.62 -0.74
C GLU A 59 -5.53 -16.52 -1.51
N ARG A 60 -6.87 -16.50 -1.47
CA ARG A 60 -7.68 -15.44 -2.11
C ARG A 60 -7.40 -14.07 -1.50
N ASP A 61 -7.25 -13.99 -0.18
CA ASP A 61 -6.95 -12.74 0.51
C ASP A 61 -5.58 -12.20 0.10
N MET A 62 -4.56 -13.08 0.04
CA MET A 62 -3.22 -12.72 -0.45
C MET A 62 -3.25 -12.23 -1.90
N GLN A 63 -4.00 -12.90 -2.78
CA GLN A 63 -4.15 -12.48 -4.18
C GLN A 63 -4.85 -11.11 -4.30
N SER A 64 -5.92 -10.92 -3.54
CA SER A 64 -6.71 -9.68 -3.54
C SER A 64 -5.88 -8.49 -3.05
N LEU A 65 -5.11 -8.68 -1.97
CA LEU A 65 -4.19 -7.66 -1.46
C LEU A 65 -3.07 -7.35 -2.45
N SER A 66 -2.49 -8.37 -3.09
CA SER A 66 -1.47 -8.17 -4.12
C SER A 66 -2.00 -7.30 -5.27
N ALA A 67 -3.19 -7.62 -5.79
CA ALA A 67 -3.84 -6.84 -6.84
C ALA A 67 -4.18 -5.40 -6.39
N ALA A 68 -4.63 -5.23 -5.14
CA ALA A 68 -4.91 -3.91 -4.57
C ALA A 68 -3.64 -3.05 -4.45
N PHE A 69 -2.51 -3.63 -4.02
CA PHE A 69 -1.24 -2.90 -3.95
C PHE A 69 -0.73 -2.50 -5.34
N GLN A 70 -0.82 -3.40 -6.32
CA GLN A 70 -0.35 -3.12 -7.69
C GLN A 70 -1.20 -2.08 -8.42
N SER A 71 -2.48 -1.96 -8.08
CA SER A 71 -3.40 -0.98 -8.67
C SER A 71 -3.49 0.34 -7.91
N ALA A 72 -2.74 0.49 -6.81
CA ALA A 72 -2.74 1.70 -5.99
C ALA A 72 -2.27 2.92 -6.79
N ARG A 73 -2.99 4.04 -6.67
CA ARG A 73 -2.71 5.30 -7.36
C ARG A 73 -2.36 6.40 -6.37
N LEU A 74 -1.46 7.29 -6.78
CA LEU A 74 -1.15 8.50 -6.04
C LEU A 74 -2.31 9.49 -6.12
N ARG A 75 -2.67 10.07 -4.98
CA ARG A 75 -3.65 11.16 -4.89
C ARG A 75 -3.12 12.21 -3.92
N LEU A 76 -3.13 13.48 -4.34
CA LEU A 76 -2.87 14.58 -3.42
C LEU A 76 -4.07 14.70 -2.46
N ASP A 77 -3.81 14.56 -1.17
CA ASP A 77 -4.86 14.59 -0.15
C ASP A 77 -5.00 15.99 0.49
N ALA A 78 -3.86 16.66 0.74
CA ALA A 78 -3.83 17.99 1.34
C ALA A 78 -2.64 18.82 0.85
N LEU A 79 -2.80 20.15 0.85
CA LEU A 79 -1.75 21.13 0.56
C LEU A 79 -1.74 22.22 1.62
N ARG A 80 -0.56 22.57 2.11
CA ARG A 80 -0.35 23.68 3.06
C ARG A 80 0.57 24.72 2.46
N LEU A 81 0.06 25.94 2.27
CA LEU A 81 0.87 27.08 1.86
C LEU A 81 1.56 27.69 3.09
N ILE A 82 2.86 27.93 2.98
CA ILE A 82 3.63 28.67 3.98
C ILE A 82 4.21 29.89 3.27
N PHE A 83 3.83 31.07 3.73
CA PHE A 83 4.34 32.34 3.21
C PHE A 83 5.18 33.03 4.29
N ARG A 84 6.31 33.61 3.89
CA ARG A 84 7.17 34.40 4.78
C ARG A 84 7.28 35.83 4.23
N GLY A 85 6.54 36.76 4.85
CA GLY A 85 6.48 38.18 4.49
C GLY A 85 5.24 38.85 5.09
N GLN A 86 5.11 40.17 4.96
CA GLN A 86 3.84 40.86 5.23
C GLN A 86 2.86 40.50 4.10
N MET A 87 1.70 39.95 4.45
CA MET A 87 0.65 39.69 3.48
C MET A 87 0.00 41.04 3.13
N PRO A 88 0.02 41.49 1.86
CA PRO A 88 -0.69 42.71 1.50
C PRO A 88 -2.20 42.42 1.56
N GLY A 89 -2.90 43.09 2.48
CA GLY A 89 -4.37 43.10 2.50
C GLY A 89 -5.07 42.22 3.55
N VAL A 90 -4.39 41.82 4.63
CA VAL A 90 -5.08 41.30 5.83
C VAL A 90 -5.04 42.38 6.89
N LEU A 91 -6.20 43.00 7.17
CA LEU A 91 -6.44 43.86 8.35
C LEU A 91 -6.36 43.03 9.64
#